data_AF-A0A661GRQ3-F1
#
_entry.id   AF-A0A661GRQ3-F1
#
_cell.length_a   1.000
_cell.length_b   1.000
_cell.length_c   1.000
_cell.angle_alpha   90.00
_cell.angle_beta   90.00
_cell.angle_gamma   90.00
#
_symmetry.space_group_name_H-M   'P 1'
#
loop_
_entity.id
_entity.type
_entity.pdbx_description
1 polymer ?
#
loop_
_entity_poly.entity_id
_entity_poly.type
_entity_poly.pdbx_seq_one_letter_code
_entity_poly.pdbx_strand_id
1 'polypeptide(L)' 'EIKLAPFYALQNSFSKLDPSQQYLLYCDKGVMSQLHAELLKEQGFDNLAVYRPGAN' A
#
# COMPACT_ATOMS: atom_id res chain seq x y z
N GLU A 1 5.97 -5.92 10.88
CA GLU A 1 4.77 -6.77 11.17
C GLU A 1 3.91 -6.84 9.92
N ILE A 2 3.29 -7.99 9.63
CA ILE A 2 2.48 -8.17 8.41
C ILE A 2 1.01 -8.02 8.79
N LYS A 3 0.32 -7.04 8.20
CA LYS A 3 -1.13 -6.83 8.39
C LYS A 3 -1.87 -7.17 7.11
N LEU A 4 -2.72 -8.19 7.18
CA LEU A 4 -3.65 -8.52 6.11
C LEU A 4 -4.89 -7.64 6.26
N ALA A 5 -5.06 -6.70 5.35
CA ALA A 5 -6.22 -5.84 5.28
C ALA A 5 -6.89 -5.98 3.91
N PRO A 6 -8.22 -5.94 3.83
CA PRO A 6 -8.90 -5.92 2.55
C PRO A 6 -8.68 -4.58 1.85
N PHE A 7 -8.56 -4.60 0.53
CA PHE A 7 -8.24 -3.43 -0.29
C PHE A 7 -9.17 -2.24 -0.07
N TYR A 8 -10.47 -2.47 0.11
CA TYR A 8 -11.45 -1.41 0.36
C TYR A 8 -11.22 -0.69 1.71
N ALA A 9 -10.62 -1.36 2.69
CA ALA A 9 -10.33 -0.78 4.00
C ALA A 9 -8.90 -0.21 4.07
N LEU A 10 -8.10 -0.39 3.01
CA LEU A 10 -6.71 0.03 2.96
C LEU A 10 -6.61 1.53 3.17
N GLN A 11 -7.40 2.32 2.44
CA GLN A 11 -7.42 3.79 2.52
C GLN A 11 -7.70 4.29 3.95
N ASN A 12 -8.76 3.75 4.56
CA ASN A 12 -9.20 4.15 5.89
C ASN A 12 -8.24 3.68 7.00
N SER A 13 -7.54 2.56 6.76
CA SER A 13 -6.48 2.07 7.65
C SER A 13 -5.20 2.88 7.48
N PHE A 14 -4.88 3.31 6.25
CA PHE A 14 -3.70 4.10 5.93
C PHE A 14 -3.71 5.47 6.59
N SER A 15 -4.88 6.12 6.64
CA SER A 15 -5.03 7.38 7.37
C SER A 15 -4.79 7.26 8.88
N LYS A 16 -4.79 6.04 9.44
CA LYS A 16 -4.48 5.76 10.85
C LYS A 16 -3.04 5.28 11.06
N LEU A 17 -2.29 5.07 9.98
CA LEU A 17 -0.90 4.64 10.02
C LEU A 17 0.01 5.85 10.28
N ASP A 18 1.18 5.59 10.86
CA ASP A 18 2.14 6.63 11.20
C ASP A 18 2.84 7.12 9.92
N PRO A 19 2.70 8.40 9.54
CA PRO A 19 3.35 8.95 8.35
C PRO A 19 4.89 8.90 8.43
N SER A 20 5.48 8.74 9.62
CA SER A 20 6.93 8.60 9.82
C SER A 20 7.46 7.23 9.42
N GLN A 21 6.58 6.25 9.18
CA GLN A 21 6.95 4.88 8.84
C GLN A 21 6.66 4.57 7.37
N GLN A 22 7.57 3.83 6.74
CA GLN A 22 7.37 3.36 5.37
C GLN A 22 6.57 2.07 5.35
N TYR A 23 5.55 2.01 4.49
CA TYR A 23 4.70 0.85 4.31
C TYR A 23 4.87 0.24 2.92
N LEU A 24 4.89 -1.09 2.87
CA LEU A 24 5.00 -1.85 1.63
C LEU A 24 3.67 -2.55 1.34
N LEU A 25 3.08 -2.25 0.20
CA LEU A 25 1.87 -2.87 -0.31
C LEU A 25 2.23 -4.08 -1.16
N TYR A 26 1.64 -5.24 -0.86
CA TYR A 26 1.87 -6.48 -1.58
C TYR A 26 0.55 -7.06 -2.13
N CYS A 27 0.58 -7.56 -3.36
CA CYS A 27 -0.48 -8.36 -3.96
C CYS A 27 0.15 -9.39 -4.87
N ASP A 28 -0.40 -10.60 -4.82
CA ASP A 28 0.04 -11.77 -5.60
C ASP A 28 0.09 -11.49 -7.11
N LYS A 29 -0.84 -10.67 -7.63
CA LYS A 29 -0.90 -10.29 -9.05
C LYS A 29 -0.34 -8.90 -9.36
N GLY A 30 0.10 -8.13 -8.36
CA GLY A 30 0.72 -6.81 -8.53
C GLY A 30 -0.15 -5.66 -9.10
N VAL A 31 -1.30 -5.96 -9.73
CA VAL A 31 -2.19 -4.96 -10.35
C VAL A 31 -2.99 -4.17 -9.30
N MET A 32 -3.61 -4.87 -8.34
CA MET A 32 -4.42 -4.22 -7.29
C MET A 32 -3.58 -3.38 -6.31
N SER A 33 -2.35 -3.80 -6.02
CA SER A 33 -1.44 -3.01 -5.19
C SER A 33 -0.98 -1.73 -5.87
N GLN A 34 -0.79 -1.74 -7.19
CA GLN A 34 -0.31 -0.57 -7.91
C GLN A 34 -1.38 0.52 -8.00
N LEU A 35 -2.60 0.16 -8.38
CA LEU A 35 -3.73 1.10 -8.44
C LEU A 35 -3.98 1.77 -7.08
N HIS A 36 -4.03 0.98 -6.01
CA HIS A 36 -4.23 1.53 -4.67
C HIS A 36 -3.04 2.34 -4.15
N ALA A 37 -1.81 1.96 -4.50
CA ALA A 37 -0.64 2.76 -4.17
C ALA A 37 -0.67 4.12 -4.87
N GLU A 38 -1.05 4.18 -6.15
CA GLU A 38 -1.21 5.43 -6.89
C GLU A 38 -2.29 6.32 -6.26
N LEU A 39 -3.47 5.77 -5.94
CA LEU A 39 -4.54 6.51 -5.25
C LEU A 39 -4.10 7.08 -3.89
N LEU A 40 -3.37 6.31 -3.10
CA LEU A 40 -2.86 6.78 -1.81
C LEU A 40 -1.79 7.87 -2.00
N LYS A 41 -0.94 7.73 -3.01
CA LYS A 41 0.06 8.74 -3.34
C LYS A 41 -0.58 10.05 -3.80
N GLU A 42 -1.64 9.98 -4.61
CA GLU A 42 -2.45 11.15 -5.00
C GLU A 42 -3.13 11.83 -3.81
N GLN A 43 -3.46 11.06 -2.75
CA GLN A 43 -3.95 11.60 -1.49
C GLN A 43 -2.88 12.27 -0.62
N GLY A 44 -1.61 12.25 -1.05
CA GLY A 44 -0.48 12.85 -0.34
C GLY A 44 0.25 11.88 0.59
N PHE A 45 -0.01 10.57 0.51
CA PHE A 45 0.76 9.58 1.24
C PHE A 45 1.98 9.16 0.42
N ASP A 46 3.14 9.76 0.69
CA ASP A 46 4.40 9.41 0.02
C ASP A 46 5.20 8.29 0.73
N ASN A 47 4.76 7.89 1.92
CA ASN A 47 5.43 6.88 2.76
C ASN A 47 5.03 5.44 2.38
N LEU A 48 4.82 5.17 1.09
CA LEU A 48 4.36 3.87 0.60
C LEU A 48 5.06 3.42 -0.68
N ALA A 49 5.29 2.11 -0.79
CA ALA A 49 5.89 1.48 -1.94
C ALA A 49 5.21 0.14 -2.25
N VAL A 50 5.27 -0.32 -3.50
CA VAL A 50 4.70 -1.60 -3.92
C VAL A 50 5.79 -2.66 -3.92
N TYR A 51 5.60 -3.73 -3.14
CA TYR A 51 6.48 -4.89 -3.14
C TYR A 51 6.01 -5.91 -4.18
N ARG A 52 6.93 -6.38 -5.04
CA ARG A 52 6.67 -7.39 -6.08
C ARG A 52 7.74 -8.49 -6.00
N PRO A 53 7.44 -9.66 -5.40
CA PRO A 53 8.38 -10.78 -5.26
C PRO A 53 8.61 -11.57 -6.55
N GLY A 54 8.44 -10.95 -7.73
CA GLY A 54 8.55 -11.63 -9.03
C GLY A 54 9.14 -10.77 -10.15
N ALA A 55 9.64 -9.57 -9.85
CA ALA A 55 10.44 -8.80 -10.80
C ALA A 55 11.86 -9.38 -10.80
N ASN A 56 12.05 -10.52 -11.49
CA ASN A 56 13.35 -10.94 -12.00
C ASN A 56 13.63 -10.20 -13.31
#